data_AF-A0AAJ5N879-F1
#
_entry.id   AF-A0AAJ5N879-F1
#
_cell.length_a   1.000
_cell.length_b   1.000
_cell.length_c   1.000
_cell.angle_alpha   90.00
_cell.angle_beta   90.00
_cell.angle_gamma   90.00
#
_symmetry.space_group_name_H-M   'P 1'
#
loop_
_entity.id
_entity.type
_entity.pdbx_description
1 polymer ?
#
loop_
_entity_poly.entity_id
_entity_poly.type
_entity_poly.pdbx_seq_one_letter_code
_entity_poly.pdbx_strand_id
1 'polypeptide(L)'
;MTSKGRIKKHKESINVFMQETLKLHIQNKLWSYDATADDGIVVMKLWQKDRQALPDGRERIGIWRPVPDSEVKWGRRERRQNIERMSAGAKTYAIVRGHPDSHDRDSYVYENDRVYELGRIEIEPDGAKYAVVERVMTIAEFLSRNEGPNSDDITAVDLTALLASLGTRTVVTKNNRPDAEQNYRPNPDHRDQMLDGYWVGQPANVSPANAFALHLVERNKEVWLGEYLGTIDEGDGRFSLIVGSVQRFHVPDLDFSNPMQAPLRKALKKPGAVTYSYFESDDWERAVTDNARTPDGPVFKMSTIKQRRHQQAFRAAVFARHGKACMVTQCNVEELLEAAHLAGSNWQDGDNTADHGIPLRVDIHRAYDRGLLTLDRNHQIDHLDATLEEQYGQYRYRPLDRHVTKTN
;
A
#
# COMPACT_ATOMS: atom_id res chain seq x y z
N MET A 1 10.86 34.37 9.12
CA MET A 1 10.31 34.85 10.41
C MET A 1 8.92 34.23 10.60
N THR A 2 8.85 33.06 11.23
CA THR A 2 7.57 32.43 11.57
C THR A 2 7.09 32.99 12.91
N SER A 3 5.90 33.59 12.91
CA SER A 3 5.32 34.19 14.11
C SER A 3 5.18 33.12 15.20
N LYS A 4 5.70 33.40 16.40
CA LYS A 4 5.37 32.68 17.63
C LYS A 4 3.91 33.00 17.99
N GLY A 5 2.97 32.51 17.20
CA GLY A 5 1.54 32.63 17.47
C GLY A 5 1.25 31.94 18.80
N ARG A 6 0.82 32.70 19.80
CA ARG A 6 0.46 32.18 21.11
C ARG A 6 -0.79 31.30 20.92
N ILE A 7 -0.66 29.98 21.05
CA ILE A 7 -1.78 29.03 20.97
C ILE A 7 -2.84 29.49 21.97
N LYS A 8 -4.05 29.74 21.48
CA LYS A 8 -5.17 30.29 22.27
C LYS A 8 -5.98 29.14 22.87
N LYS A 9 -6.62 29.43 24.01
CA LYS A 9 -7.62 28.54 24.61
C LYS A 9 -8.93 28.62 23.82
N HIS A 10 -9.47 27.46 23.45
CA HIS A 10 -10.69 27.33 22.67
C HIS A 10 -11.92 27.01 23.52
N LYS A 11 -13.11 27.13 22.93
CA LYS A 11 -14.38 26.79 23.58
C LYS A 11 -14.61 25.29 23.68
N GLU A 12 -14.06 24.52 22.74
CA GLU A 12 -14.17 23.08 22.67
C GLU A 12 -12.82 22.42 22.96
N SER A 13 -12.84 21.15 23.39
CA SER A 13 -11.61 20.39 23.63
C SER A 13 -11.06 19.81 22.33
N ILE A 14 -9.76 19.53 22.27
CA ILE A 14 -9.12 18.87 21.13
C ILE A 14 -9.80 17.55 20.73
N ASN A 15 -10.30 16.78 21.70
CA ASN A 15 -11.02 15.54 21.40
C ASN A 15 -12.37 15.80 20.74
N VAL A 16 -13.10 16.82 21.20
CA VAL A 16 -14.38 17.23 20.58
C VAL A 16 -14.13 17.72 19.16
N PHE A 17 -13.14 18.58 18.97
CA PHE A 17 -12.74 19.06 17.64
C PHE A 17 -12.36 17.93 16.68
N MET A 18 -11.57 16.95 17.13
CA MET A 18 -11.20 15.80 16.30
C MET A 18 -12.42 14.93 15.91
N GLN A 19 -13.39 14.75 16.80
CA GLN A 19 -14.58 13.93 16.53
C GLN A 19 -15.62 14.69 15.69
N GLU A 20 -15.97 15.90 16.09
CA GLU A 20 -17.10 16.65 15.53
C GLU A 20 -16.70 17.48 14.32
N THR A 21 -15.51 18.08 14.34
CA THR A 21 -15.01 18.90 13.21
C THR A 21 -14.26 18.03 12.21
N LEU A 22 -13.26 17.27 12.65
CA LEU A 22 -12.43 16.46 11.76
C LEU A 22 -13.02 15.11 11.36
N LYS A 23 -14.16 14.72 11.97
CA LYS A 23 -14.86 13.45 11.72
C LYS A 23 -13.99 12.21 11.96
N LEU A 24 -13.13 12.25 12.99
CA LEU A 24 -12.20 11.18 13.32
C LEU A 24 -12.73 10.31 14.48
N HIS A 25 -12.39 9.02 14.43
CA HIS A 25 -12.62 8.08 15.51
C HIS A 25 -11.50 8.17 16.57
N ILE A 26 -11.90 8.32 17.83
CA ILE A 26 -11.01 8.28 19.00
C ILE A 26 -11.38 7.05 19.81
N GLN A 27 -10.44 6.12 20.01
CA GLN A 27 -10.69 4.86 20.72
C GLN A 27 -11.14 5.10 22.17
N ASN A 28 -10.52 6.05 22.87
CA ASN A 28 -10.90 6.42 24.22
C ASN A 28 -10.58 7.87 24.56
N LYS A 29 -11.60 8.64 24.94
CA LYS A 29 -11.47 10.07 25.23
C LYS A 29 -10.50 10.40 26.38
N LEU A 30 -10.25 9.48 27.32
CA LEU A 30 -9.39 9.72 28.49
C LEU A 30 -7.90 9.46 28.20
N TRP A 31 -7.59 8.51 27.32
CA TRP A 31 -6.20 8.05 27.13
C TRP A 31 -5.71 8.03 25.69
N SER A 32 -6.58 8.17 24.68
CA SER A 32 -6.12 8.17 23.29
C SER A 32 -5.16 9.33 23.05
N TYR A 33 -4.01 9.00 22.48
CA TYR A 33 -2.99 9.92 22.04
C TYR A 33 -3.26 10.39 20.61
N ASP A 34 -3.98 9.59 19.82
CA ASP A 34 -4.23 9.84 18.40
C ASP A 34 -5.73 9.62 18.07
N ALA A 35 -6.10 9.89 16.82
CA ALA A 35 -7.39 9.55 16.25
C ALA A 35 -7.19 8.95 14.86
N THR A 36 -8.15 8.16 14.39
CA THR A 36 -8.09 7.49 13.09
C THR A 36 -9.37 7.74 12.30
N ALA A 37 -9.29 7.77 10.98
CA ALA A 37 -10.47 7.73 10.10
C ALA A 37 -10.62 6.34 9.46
N ASP A 38 -11.82 6.07 8.93
CA ASP A 38 -12.15 4.79 8.29
C ASP A 38 -11.33 4.53 7.01
N ASP A 39 -10.81 5.61 6.39
CA ASP A 39 -9.90 5.59 5.24
C ASP A 39 -8.43 5.28 5.61
N GLY A 40 -8.16 4.92 6.88
CA GLY A 40 -6.84 4.53 7.36
C GLY A 40 -5.93 5.70 7.75
N ILE A 41 -6.42 6.94 7.67
CA ILE A 41 -5.67 8.13 8.08
C ILE A 41 -5.51 8.15 9.61
N VAL A 42 -4.32 8.56 10.04
CA VAL A 42 -4.01 8.80 11.45
C VAL A 42 -3.82 10.30 11.69
N VAL A 43 -4.39 10.84 12.76
CA VAL A 43 -4.09 12.19 13.25
C VAL A 43 -3.56 12.11 14.68
N MET A 44 -2.30 12.48 14.86
CA MET A 44 -1.60 12.43 16.14
C MET A 44 -1.77 13.72 16.93
N LYS A 45 -2.00 13.63 18.25
CA LYS A 45 -1.92 14.80 19.14
C LYS A 45 -0.49 14.97 19.61
N LEU A 46 0.20 15.99 19.11
CA LEU A 46 1.62 16.24 19.37
C LEU A 46 1.82 17.53 20.18
N TRP A 47 2.93 17.61 20.93
CA TRP A 47 3.19 18.76 21.81
C TRP A 47 3.97 19.86 21.10
N GLN A 48 3.55 21.12 21.28
CA GLN A 48 4.26 22.28 20.73
C GLN A 48 5.70 22.37 21.23
N LYS A 49 5.97 21.99 22.49
CA LYS A 49 7.33 21.98 23.07
C LYS A 49 8.30 21.03 22.37
N ASP A 50 7.79 20.04 21.65
CA ASP A 50 8.59 19.04 20.95
C ASP A 50 8.75 19.39 19.44
N ARG A 51 8.33 20.59 19.03
CA ARG A 51 8.50 21.14 17.68
C ARG A 51 9.87 21.80 17.54
N GLN A 52 10.57 21.49 16.44
CA GLN A 52 11.92 21.97 16.16
C GLN A 52 12.01 22.45 14.71
N ALA A 53 12.71 23.57 14.49
CA ALA A 53 13.03 24.04 13.14
C ALA A 53 14.25 23.29 12.60
N LEU A 54 14.23 22.95 11.31
CA LEU A 54 15.33 22.33 10.59
C LEU A 54 16.12 23.37 9.78
N PRO A 55 17.42 23.12 9.49
CA PRO A 55 18.25 24.04 8.72
C PRO A 55 17.74 24.34 7.29
N ASP A 56 17.00 23.41 6.70
CA ASP A 56 16.40 23.52 5.37
C ASP A 56 15.11 24.36 5.35
N GLY A 57 14.72 24.92 6.49
CA GLY A 57 13.51 25.74 6.65
C GLY A 57 12.24 24.93 6.94
N ARG A 58 12.30 23.59 6.93
CA ARG A 58 11.20 22.74 7.39
C ARG A 58 11.18 22.67 8.93
N GLU A 59 10.20 21.96 9.45
CA GLU A 59 10.08 21.67 10.87
C GLU A 59 9.93 20.17 11.10
N ARG A 60 10.25 19.72 12.31
CA ARG A 60 9.95 18.38 12.80
C ARG A 60 9.28 18.44 14.16
N ILE A 61 8.46 17.44 14.48
CA ILE A 61 7.69 17.38 15.72
C ILE A 61 7.91 16.02 16.39
N GLY A 62 8.18 16.02 17.70
CA GLY A 62 8.38 14.79 18.47
C GLY A 62 7.13 13.92 18.51
N ILE A 63 7.24 12.68 18.02
CA ILE A 63 6.13 11.69 18.00
C ILE A 63 6.28 10.63 19.09
N TRP A 64 7.51 10.39 19.57
CA TRP A 64 7.82 9.40 20.60
C TRP A 64 9.07 9.77 21.41
N ARG A 65 9.07 9.43 22.70
CA ARG A 65 10.26 9.43 23.56
C ARG A 65 10.32 8.17 24.41
N PRO A 66 11.40 7.41 24.46
CA PRO A 66 11.50 6.22 25.32
C PRO A 66 11.20 6.56 26.78
N VAL A 67 10.50 5.64 27.47
CA VAL A 67 10.29 5.68 28.93
C VAL A 67 10.45 4.25 29.48
N PRO A 68 10.72 4.08 30.78
CA PRO A 68 10.72 2.76 31.40
C PRO A 68 9.42 1.98 31.15
N ASP A 69 9.52 0.67 30.98
CA ASP A 69 8.36 -0.19 30.64
C ASP A 69 7.23 -0.15 31.68
N SER A 70 7.57 0.16 32.94
CA SER A 70 6.62 0.38 34.04
C SER A 70 5.65 1.55 33.81
N GLU A 71 5.91 2.44 32.84
CA GLU A 71 5.10 3.62 32.53
C GLU A 71 4.30 3.50 31.22
N VAL A 72 4.29 2.32 30.58
CA VAL A 72 3.59 2.10 29.30
C VAL A 72 2.07 2.02 29.51
N LYS A 73 1.43 3.19 29.50
CA LYS A 73 -0.04 3.35 29.50
C LYS A 73 -0.65 2.95 28.16
N TRP A 74 -1.95 2.63 28.14
CA TRP A 74 -2.72 2.25 26.94
C TRP A 74 -2.52 3.20 25.73
N GLY A 75 -2.54 4.52 25.95
CA GLY A 75 -2.28 5.50 24.88
C GLY A 75 -0.87 5.44 24.27
N ARG A 76 0.12 4.93 25.00
CA ARG A 76 1.47 4.70 24.45
C ARG A 76 1.51 3.49 23.52
N ARG A 77 0.70 2.46 23.77
CA ARG A 77 0.55 1.34 22.84
C ARG A 77 -0.12 1.80 21.55
N GLU A 78 -1.20 2.57 21.65
CA GLU A 78 -1.88 3.20 20.49
C GLU A 78 -0.90 4.03 19.66
N ARG A 79 -0.14 4.94 20.30
CA ARG A 79 0.87 5.73 19.60
C ARG A 79 1.93 4.88 18.90
N ARG A 80 2.40 3.79 19.52
CA ARG A 80 3.41 2.91 18.91
C ARG A 80 2.88 2.25 17.63
N GLN A 81 1.65 1.73 17.67
CA GLN A 81 0.98 1.16 16.49
C GLN A 81 0.82 2.19 15.37
N ASN A 82 0.45 3.42 15.70
CA ASN A 82 0.32 4.48 14.71
C ASN A 82 1.65 4.92 14.10
N ILE A 83 2.74 4.89 14.87
CA ILE A 83 4.10 5.11 14.35
C ILE A 83 4.50 3.98 13.39
N GLU A 84 4.13 2.74 13.68
CA GLU A 84 4.36 1.59 12.77
C GLU A 84 3.57 1.76 11.47
N ARG A 85 2.29 2.17 11.55
CA ARG A 85 1.45 2.50 10.38
C ARG A 85 2.07 3.60 9.52
N MET A 86 2.51 4.69 10.15
CA MET A 86 3.22 5.77 9.48
C MET A 86 4.50 5.28 8.79
N SER A 87 5.28 4.43 9.47
CA SER A 87 6.50 3.83 8.90
C SER A 87 6.19 2.91 7.71
N ALA A 88 5.00 2.30 7.69
CA ALA A 88 4.48 1.50 6.58
C ALA A 88 3.83 2.32 5.46
N GLY A 89 3.88 3.66 5.51
CA GLY A 89 3.40 4.56 4.46
C GLY A 89 1.95 5.05 4.64
N ALA A 90 1.32 4.82 5.79
CA ALA A 90 0.00 5.39 6.06
C ALA A 90 0.07 6.92 6.19
N LYS A 91 -0.86 7.62 5.51
CA LYS A 91 -0.99 9.07 5.64
C LYS A 91 -1.25 9.45 7.10
N THR A 92 -0.33 10.23 7.65
CA THR A 92 -0.33 10.60 9.05
C THR A 92 -0.26 12.12 9.17
N TYR A 93 -1.14 12.69 9.98
CA TYR A 93 -1.18 14.10 10.27
C TYR A 93 -0.97 14.35 11.76
N ALA A 94 -0.75 15.61 12.13
CA ALA A 94 -0.72 16.04 13.51
C ALA A 94 -1.60 17.27 13.77
N ILE A 95 -2.15 17.30 14.98
CA ILE A 95 -2.64 18.51 15.63
C ILE A 95 -1.69 18.82 16.77
N VAL A 96 -1.26 20.08 16.85
CA VAL A 96 -0.31 20.51 17.87
C VAL A 96 -1.05 21.12 19.05
N ARG A 97 -0.68 20.69 20.26
CA ARG A 97 -1.30 21.09 21.53
C ARG A 97 -0.30 21.69 22.52
N GLY A 98 -0.84 22.44 23.47
CA GLY A 98 -0.10 23.06 24.57
C GLY A 98 0.63 24.34 24.17
N HIS A 99 1.57 24.78 24.99
CA HIS A 99 2.42 25.94 24.73
C HIS A 99 3.85 25.51 24.40
N PRO A 100 4.67 26.39 23.78
CA PRO A 100 6.08 26.09 23.49
C PRO A 100 6.88 25.58 24.68
N ASP A 101 6.54 25.98 25.90
CA ASP A 101 7.29 25.64 27.12
C ASP A 101 6.46 24.91 28.19
N SER A 102 5.34 24.26 27.85
CA SER A 102 4.47 23.63 28.86
C SER A 102 4.06 22.19 28.56
N HIS A 103 3.93 21.41 29.63
CA HIS A 103 3.25 20.11 29.66
C HIS A 103 1.76 20.27 30.00
N ASP A 104 1.18 21.43 29.68
CA ASP A 104 -0.17 21.76 30.10
C ASP A 104 -1.18 20.76 29.53
N ARG A 105 -1.84 20.06 30.46
CA ARG A 105 -2.81 19.02 30.14
C ARG A 105 -4.14 19.60 29.69
N ASP A 106 -4.34 20.91 29.79
CA ASP A 106 -5.54 21.59 29.32
C ASP A 106 -5.84 21.17 27.86
N SER A 107 -6.93 20.42 27.69
CA SER A 107 -7.36 19.91 26.40
C SER A 107 -7.93 20.99 25.49
N TYR A 108 -8.08 22.23 25.98
CA TYR A 108 -8.63 23.36 25.24
C TYR A 108 -7.54 24.23 24.59
N VAL A 109 -6.26 23.91 24.77
CA VAL A 109 -5.13 24.67 24.21
C VAL A 109 -4.48 23.87 23.08
N TYR A 110 -4.83 24.18 21.83
CA TYR A 110 -4.30 23.52 20.63
C TYR A 110 -4.46 24.41 19.39
N GLU A 111 -3.81 24.06 18.28
CA GLU A 111 -4.00 24.72 16.99
C GLU A 111 -5.21 24.11 16.28
N ASN A 112 -6.25 24.91 16.03
CA ASN A 112 -7.53 24.45 15.48
C ASN A 112 -7.82 24.98 14.06
N ASP A 113 -6.88 25.70 13.46
CA ASP A 113 -7.00 26.29 12.13
C ASP A 113 -6.23 25.48 11.05
N ARG A 114 -5.41 24.52 11.47
CA ARG A 114 -4.52 23.74 10.61
C ARG A 114 -4.24 22.34 11.13
N VAL A 115 -3.73 21.49 10.25
CA VAL A 115 -3.10 20.20 10.55
C VAL A 115 -1.76 20.10 9.83
N TYR A 116 -0.89 19.22 10.33
CA TYR A 116 0.47 19.04 9.82
C TYR A 116 0.60 17.67 9.19
N GLU A 117 0.88 17.58 7.89
CA GLU A 117 1.19 16.32 7.22
C GLU A 117 2.60 15.86 7.60
N LEU A 118 2.70 14.66 8.16
CA LEU A 118 3.93 14.08 8.67
C LEU A 118 4.53 13.12 7.65
N GLY A 119 5.82 13.33 7.33
CA GLY A 119 6.57 12.53 6.36
C GLY A 119 7.56 11.58 7.01
N ARG A 120 8.84 11.69 6.67
CA ARG A 120 9.87 10.77 7.20
C ARG A 120 10.01 10.87 8.72
N ILE A 121 10.43 9.77 9.34
CA ILE A 121 10.75 9.69 10.77
C ILE A 121 12.26 9.77 10.96
N GLU A 122 12.69 10.69 11.81
CA GLU A 122 14.07 10.84 12.28
C GLU A 122 14.18 10.28 13.71
N ILE A 123 15.26 9.55 13.98
CA ILE A 123 15.51 8.90 15.27
C ILE A 123 16.78 9.51 15.85
N GLU A 124 16.68 10.08 17.05
CA GLU A 124 17.81 10.62 17.80
C GLU A 124 18.56 9.51 18.55
N PRO A 125 19.83 9.73 18.94
CA PRO A 125 20.64 8.73 19.65
C PRO A 125 20.02 8.25 20.98
N ASP A 126 19.20 9.08 21.62
CA ASP A 126 18.47 8.75 22.85
C ASP A 126 17.20 7.91 22.59
N GLY A 127 16.92 7.57 21.32
CA GLY A 127 15.75 6.83 20.88
C GLY A 127 14.48 7.66 20.73
N ALA A 128 14.54 8.99 20.94
CA ALA A 128 13.42 9.87 20.61
C ALA A 128 13.17 9.87 19.11
N LYS A 129 11.89 9.86 18.72
CA LYS A 129 11.47 9.89 17.31
C LYS A 129 10.78 11.21 17.02
N TYR A 130 11.15 11.81 15.89
CA TYR A 130 10.57 13.02 15.34
C TYR A 130 10.02 12.73 13.94
N ALA A 131 8.89 13.32 13.61
CA ALA A 131 8.35 13.33 12.26
C ALA A 131 8.63 14.67 11.61
N VAL A 132 9.10 14.66 10.36
CA VAL A 132 9.28 15.90 9.58
C VAL A 132 7.94 16.34 9.01
N VAL A 133 7.65 17.64 9.14
CA VAL A 133 6.46 18.27 8.56
C VAL A 133 6.73 18.49 7.08
N GLU A 134 6.00 17.78 6.23
CA GLU A 134 6.12 17.94 4.78
C GLU A 134 5.18 19.03 4.26
N ARG A 135 4.00 19.18 4.88
CA ARG A 135 3.02 20.18 4.49
C ARG A 135 2.17 20.65 5.68
N VAL A 136 1.77 21.92 5.65
CA VAL A 136 0.78 22.50 6.57
C VAL A 136 -0.50 22.70 5.80
N MET A 137 -1.62 22.18 6.30
CA MET A 137 -2.93 22.26 5.66
C MET A 137 -3.91 22.99 6.56
N THR A 138 -4.78 23.80 6.00
CA THR A 138 -5.96 24.33 6.69
C THR A 138 -6.95 23.21 7.04
N ILE A 139 -7.86 23.46 7.98
CA ILE A 139 -8.92 22.49 8.30
C ILE A 139 -9.81 22.22 7.08
N ALA A 140 -10.08 23.24 6.27
CA ALA A 140 -10.86 23.07 5.05
C ALA A 140 -10.15 22.13 4.07
N GLU A 141 -8.85 22.34 3.80
CA GLU A 141 -8.05 21.45 2.94
C GLU A 141 -7.91 20.03 3.51
N PHE A 142 -7.88 19.89 4.84
CA PHE A 142 -7.89 18.57 5.46
C PHE A 142 -9.25 17.89 5.30
N LEU A 143 -10.36 18.59 5.54
CA LEU A 143 -11.70 18.00 5.38
C LEU A 143 -12.00 17.69 3.92
N SER A 144 -11.55 18.56 3.01
CA SER A 144 -11.59 18.34 1.58
C SER A 144 -10.35 17.60 1.05
N ARG A 145 -9.56 16.93 1.89
CA ARG A 145 -8.45 16.08 1.40
C ARG A 145 -8.95 14.96 0.49
N ASN A 146 -10.25 14.64 0.61
CA ASN A 146 -11.02 13.73 -0.21
C ASN A 146 -12.04 14.47 -1.12
N GLU A 147 -12.16 15.80 -1.05
CA GLU A 147 -13.19 16.62 -1.76
C GLU A 147 -12.65 17.90 -2.48
N GLY A 148 -11.35 18.18 -2.45
CA GLY A 148 -10.68 19.37 -3.01
C GLY A 148 -9.65 19.02 -4.08
N PRO A 149 -9.20 20.00 -4.89
CA PRO A 149 -8.61 19.75 -6.21
C PRO A 149 -7.31 18.95 -6.07
N ASN A 150 -7.25 17.78 -6.71
CA ASN A 150 -6.22 16.72 -6.60
C ASN A 150 -6.36 15.72 -5.42
N SER A 151 -7.35 14.83 -5.50
CA SER A 151 -7.13 13.44 -5.05
C SER A 151 -7.65 12.34 -5.99
N ASP A 152 -8.64 12.64 -6.86
CA ASP A 152 -9.08 11.72 -7.92
C ASP A 152 -8.88 12.28 -9.34
N ASP A 153 -8.65 13.59 -9.51
CA ASP A 153 -8.44 14.20 -10.83
C ASP A 153 -7.14 13.70 -11.46
N ILE A 154 -7.26 13.04 -12.60
CA ILE A 154 -6.15 12.58 -13.43
C ILE A 154 -6.38 13.10 -14.85
N THR A 155 -5.35 13.61 -15.51
CA THR A 155 -5.51 13.98 -16.92
C THR A 155 -5.70 12.72 -17.77
N ALA A 156 -6.35 12.84 -18.92
CA ALA A 156 -6.48 11.73 -19.86
C ALA A 156 -5.10 11.17 -20.27
N VAL A 157 -4.08 12.04 -20.35
CA VAL A 157 -2.69 11.65 -20.62
C VAL A 157 -2.08 10.86 -19.46
N ASP A 158 -2.24 11.33 -18.22
CA ASP A 158 -1.70 10.64 -17.04
C ASP A 158 -2.42 9.32 -16.77
N LEU A 159 -3.72 9.25 -17.04
CA LEU A 159 -4.47 8.00 -17.01
C LEU A 159 -3.95 7.02 -18.07
N THR A 160 -3.60 7.53 -19.25
CA THR A 160 -2.95 6.71 -20.28
C THR A 160 -1.60 6.18 -19.79
N ALA A 161 -0.76 7.01 -19.18
CA ALA A 161 0.50 6.57 -18.60
C ALA A 161 0.30 5.54 -17.48
N LEU A 162 -0.71 5.73 -16.62
CA LEU A 162 -1.07 4.81 -15.55
C LEU A 162 -1.44 3.43 -16.09
N LEU A 163 -2.35 3.37 -17.07
CA LEU A 163 -2.80 2.08 -17.62
C LEU A 163 -1.67 1.39 -18.42
N ALA A 164 -0.78 2.13 -19.10
CA ALA A 164 0.44 1.56 -19.68
C ALA A 164 1.38 0.96 -18.63
N SER A 165 1.46 1.56 -17.43
CA SER A 165 2.38 1.11 -16.38
C SER A 165 1.97 -0.21 -15.70
N LEU A 166 0.70 -0.61 -15.85
CA LEU A 166 0.14 -1.81 -15.20
C LEU A 166 0.88 -3.09 -15.58
N GLY A 167 1.43 -3.16 -16.80
CA GLY A 167 2.27 -4.30 -17.23
C GLY A 167 1.52 -5.63 -17.33
N THR A 168 0.18 -5.61 -17.29
CA THR A 168 -0.65 -6.82 -17.30
C THR A 168 -2.00 -6.53 -17.94
N ARG A 169 -2.68 -7.60 -18.36
CA ARG A 169 -3.95 -7.51 -19.04
C ARG A 169 -5.04 -7.00 -18.10
N THR A 170 -5.73 -5.96 -18.53
CA THR A 170 -6.80 -5.33 -17.75
C THR A 170 -8.15 -5.61 -18.40
N VAL A 171 -9.11 -6.07 -17.60
CA VAL A 171 -10.51 -6.23 -17.98
C VAL A 171 -11.16 -4.86 -17.96
N VAL A 172 -11.70 -4.44 -19.09
CA VAL A 172 -12.43 -3.18 -19.23
C VAL A 172 -13.90 -3.50 -19.39
N THR A 173 -14.68 -3.08 -18.40
CA THR A 173 -16.13 -3.04 -18.43
C THR A 173 -16.57 -1.66 -18.90
N LYS A 174 -17.50 -1.62 -19.86
CA LYS A 174 -17.96 -0.38 -20.47
C LYS A 174 -19.44 -0.24 -20.23
N ASN A 175 -19.81 0.75 -19.44
CA ASN A 175 -21.20 1.06 -19.28
C ASN A 175 -21.60 2.21 -20.20
N ASN A 176 -22.17 1.86 -21.34
CA ASN A 176 -22.67 2.85 -22.30
C ASN A 176 -24.06 3.39 -21.90
N ARG A 177 -24.62 2.95 -20.76
CA ARG A 177 -25.95 3.34 -20.29
C ARG A 177 -25.88 4.24 -19.04
N PRO A 178 -26.58 5.39 -19.01
CA PRO A 178 -26.50 6.36 -17.91
C PRO A 178 -27.02 5.88 -16.54
N ASP A 179 -27.88 4.87 -16.51
CA ASP A 179 -28.52 4.30 -15.32
C ASP A 179 -27.69 3.18 -14.67
N ALA A 180 -26.64 2.75 -15.34
CA ALA A 180 -25.93 1.53 -15.01
C ALA A 180 -24.69 1.77 -14.12
N GLU A 181 -24.45 3.02 -13.71
CA GLU A 181 -23.57 3.38 -12.58
C GLU A 181 -23.90 2.54 -11.32
N GLN A 182 -25.19 2.25 -11.13
CA GLN A 182 -25.72 1.40 -10.05
C GLN A 182 -25.18 -0.05 -10.07
N ASN A 183 -24.65 -0.49 -11.22
CA ASN A 183 -24.08 -1.83 -11.35
C ASN A 183 -22.69 -1.94 -10.73
N TYR A 184 -22.02 -0.80 -10.49
CA TYR A 184 -20.80 -0.71 -9.71
C TYR A 184 -21.16 -0.40 -8.25
N ARG A 185 -21.11 -1.41 -7.39
CA ARG A 185 -21.71 -1.34 -6.04
C ARG A 185 -20.84 -2.00 -4.98
N PRO A 186 -20.92 -1.62 -3.70
CA PRO A 186 -20.20 -2.30 -2.64
C PRO A 186 -20.56 -3.79 -2.56
N ASN A 187 -19.58 -4.63 -2.29
CA ASN A 187 -19.83 -6.04 -1.99
C ASN A 187 -20.43 -6.15 -0.57
N PRO A 188 -21.65 -6.71 -0.41
CA PRO A 188 -22.29 -6.83 0.90
C PRO A 188 -21.51 -7.71 1.89
N ASP A 189 -20.76 -8.69 1.38
CA ASP A 189 -20.01 -9.65 2.21
C ASP A 189 -18.59 -9.16 2.53
N HIS A 190 -18.06 -8.23 1.73
CA HIS A 190 -16.69 -7.70 1.85
C HIS A 190 -16.65 -6.19 1.66
N ARG A 191 -16.60 -5.45 2.78
CA ARG A 191 -16.71 -3.97 2.78
C ARG A 191 -15.60 -3.23 2.04
N ASP A 192 -14.49 -3.90 1.77
CA ASP A 192 -13.31 -3.42 1.04
C ASP A 192 -13.35 -3.74 -0.46
N GLN A 193 -14.42 -4.37 -0.95
CA GLN A 193 -14.58 -4.80 -2.34
C GLN A 193 -15.79 -4.14 -3.00
N MET A 194 -15.69 -3.98 -4.31
CA MET A 194 -16.79 -3.55 -5.19
C MET A 194 -17.19 -4.70 -6.11
N LEU A 195 -18.45 -4.73 -6.50
CA LEU A 195 -19.01 -5.59 -7.53
C LEU A 195 -19.30 -4.75 -8.77
N ASP A 196 -18.81 -5.17 -9.92
CA ASP A 196 -19.00 -4.51 -11.22
C ASP A 196 -19.79 -5.43 -12.15
N GLY A 197 -21.08 -5.13 -12.36
CA GLY A 197 -22.04 -6.22 -12.45
C GLY A 197 -23.13 -6.26 -13.52
N TYR A 198 -23.70 -7.46 -13.59
CA TYR A 198 -24.75 -7.97 -14.51
C TYR A 198 -24.30 -8.24 -15.95
N TRP A 199 -23.04 -8.63 -16.12
CA TRP A 199 -22.45 -8.97 -17.42
C TRP A 199 -22.80 -10.39 -17.85
N VAL A 200 -23.02 -10.61 -19.14
CA VAL A 200 -23.26 -11.95 -19.69
C VAL A 200 -21.93 -12.70 -19.82
N GLY A 201 -21.80 -13.84 -19.14
CA GLY A 201 -20.59 -14.67 -19.14
C GLY A 201 -19.46 -14.13 -18.25
N GLN A 202 -18.35 -14.89 -18.16
CA GLN A 202 -17.18 -14.55 -17.35
C GLN A 202 -16.01 -14.05 -18.22
N PRO A 203 -15.07 -13.27 -17.67
CA PRO A 203 -13.84 -12.92 -18.37
C PRO A 203 -13.01 -14.16 -18.74
N ALA A 204 -12.81 -14.43 -20.02
CA ALA A 204 -12.14 -15.64 -20.51
C ALA A 204 -10.62 -15.49 -20.69
N ASN A 205 -10.11 -14.25 -20.80
CA ASN A 205 -8.72 -13.98 -21.20
C ASN A 205 -7.84 -13.44 -20.07
N VAL A 206 -8.30 -13.54 -18.82
CA VAL A 206 -7.58 -13.08 -17.63
C VAL A 206 -7.75 -14.08 -16.50
N SER A 207 -6.79 -14.08 -15.56
CA SER A 207 -6.92 -14.78 -14.29
C SER A 207 -7.07 -13.75 -13.17
N PRO A 208 -7.92 -13.99 -12.15
CA PRO A 208 -8.06 -13.13 -10.98
C PRO A 208 -6.71 -12.75 -10.33
N ALA A 209 -5.79 -13.71 -10.23
CA ALA A 209 -4.50 -13.46 -9.61
C ALA A 209 -3.61 -12.46 -10.39
N ASN A 210 -3.88 -12.22 -11.68
CA ASN A 210 -2.96 -11.54 -12.60
C ASN A 210 -3.61 -10.45 -13.47
N ALA A 211 -4.75 -9.89 -13.09
CA ALA A 211 -5.39 -8.82 -13.87
C ALA A 211 -5.88 -7.64 -13.00
N PHE A 212 -6.25 -6.56 -13.66
CA PHE A 212 -7.01 -5.45 -13.09
C PHE A 212 -8.40 -5.40 -13.73
N ALA A 213 -9.37 -4.83 -13.03
CA ALA A 213 -10.66 -4.47 -13.57
C ALA A 213 -10.76 -2.95 -13.62
N LEU A 214 -11.21 -2.43 -14.77
CA LEU A 214 -11.43 -1.03 -15.03
C LEU A 214 -12.86 -0.81 -15.47
N HIS A 215 -13.56 0.05 -14.74
CA HIS A 215 -14.93 0.47 -15.02
C HIS A 215 -14.96 1.94 -15.43
N LEU A 216 -15.52 2.24 -16.60
CA LEU A 216 -15.68 3.61 -17.11
C LEU A 216 -17.13 4.10 -16.93
N VAL A 217 -17.29 5.25 -16.26
CA VAL A 217 -18.54 6.03 -16.19
C VAL A 217 -18.37 7.31 -17.01
N GLU A 218 -18.60 7.20 -18.32
CA GLU A 218 -18.30 8.26 -19.29
C GLU A 218 -19.04 9.58 -19.01
N ARG A 219 -20.31 9.50 -18.56
CA ARG A 219 -21.13 10.69 -18.26
C ARG A 219 -20.49 11.58 -17.21
N ASN A 220 -19.90 10.97 -16.19
CA ASN A 220 -19.26 11.67 -15.07
C ASN A 220 -17.76 11.85 -15.32
N LYS A 221 -17.24 11.37 -16.46
CA LYS A 221 -15.81 11.30 -16.77
C LYS A 221 -15.02 10.59 -15.65
N GLU A 222 -15.58 9.51 -15.11
CA GLU A 222 -14.97 8.77 -14.01
C GLU A 222 -14.47 7.40 -14.45
N VAL A 223 -13.35 6.99 -13.87
CA VAL A 223 -12.74 5.67 -14.07
C VAL A 223 -12.48 5.05 -12.71
N TRP A 224 -12.97 3.84 -12.52
CA TRP A 224 -12.70 3.03 -11.34
C TRP A 224 -11.74 1.92 -11.74
N LEU A 225 -10.61 1.81 -11.05
CA LEU A 225 -9.56 0.85 -11.34
C LEU A 225 -9.20 0.11 -10.06
N GLY A 226 -9.23 -1.21 -10.10
CA GLY A 226 -8.87 -2.04 -8.96
C GLY A 226 -8.44 -3.45 -9.35
N GLU A 227 -8.06 -4.24 -8.36
CA GLU A 227 -7.65 -5.62 -8.54
C GLU A 227 -8.83 -6.47 -8.96
N TYR A 228 -8.70 -7.24 -10.04
CA TYR A 228 -9.75 -8.18 -10.43
C TYR A 228 -9.64 -9.44 -9.59
N LEU A 229 -10.57 -9.69 -8.67
CA LEU A 229 -10.52 -10.82 -7.73
C LEU A 229 -11.35 -12.03 -8.16
N GLY A 230 -12.02 -11.95 -9.31
CA GLY A 230 -12.86 -13.04 -9.85
C GLY A 230 -14.28 -12.58 -10.09
N THR A 231 -15.22 -13.52 -10.17
CA THR A 231 -16.62 -13.23 -10.41
C THR A 231 -17.53 -13.86 -9.38
N ILE A 232 -18.66 -13.20 -9.11
CA ILE A 232 -19.81 -13.80 -8.46
C ILE A 232 -20.90 -14.09 -9.50
N ASP A 233 -21.59 -15.22 -9.34
CA ASP A 233 -22.75 -15.59 -10.15
C ASP A 233 -23.99 -14.88 -9.60
N GLU A 234 -24.63 -14.07 -10.44
CA GLU A 234 -25.85 -13.32 -10.11
C GLU A 234 -27.13 -14.08 -10.51
N GLY A 235 -26.99 -15.26 -11.12
CA GLY A 235 -28.07 -16.01 -11.75
C GLY A 235 -28.27 -15.65 -13.22
N ASP A 236 -29.04 -16.49 -13.94
CA ASP A 236 -29.43 -16.29 -15.34
C ASP A 236 -28.25 -16.06 -16.32
N GLY A 237 -27.08 -16.65 -16.01
CA GLY A 237 -25.87 -16.50 -16.82
C GLY A 237 -25.22 -15.11 -16.73
N ARG A 238 -25.57 -14.35 -15.68
CA ARG A 238 -24.99 -13.04 -15.39
C ARG A 238 -23.98 -13.12 -14.26
N PHE A 239 -22.93 -12.32 -14.38
CA PHE A 239 -21.84 -12.29 -13.44
C PHE A 239 -21.49 -10.85 -13.06
N SER A 240 -21.03 -10.66 -11.83
CA SER A 240 -20.36 -9.43 -11.40
C SER A 240 -18.89 -9.69 -11.14
N LEU A 241 -18.04 -8.78 -11.60
CA LEU A 241 -16.62 -8.83 -11.26
C LEU A 241 -16.45 -8.38 -9.82
N ILE A 242 -15.63 -9.10 -9.06
CA ILE A 242 -15.19 -8.69 -7.73
C ILE A 242 -13.95 -7.83 -7.92
N VAL A 243 -13.99 -6.60 -7.41
CA VAL A 243 -12.91 -5.62 -7.57
C VAL A 243 -12.40 -5.18 -6.19
N GLY A 244 -11.14 -5.49 -5.89
CA GLY A 244 -10.47 -5.09 -4.65
C GLY A 244 -9.59 -3.85 -4.82
N SER A 245 -9.17 -3.24 -3.71
CA SER A 245 -8.19 -2.15 -3.69
C SER A 245 -8.55 -1.00 -4.66
N VAL A 246 -9.84 -0.69 -4.75
CA VAL A 246 -10.39 0.18 -5.79
C VAL A 246 -9.92 1.62 -5.62
N GLN A 247 -9.46 2.21 -6.72
CA GLN A 247 -9.20 3.63 -6.85
C GLN A 247 -10.16 4.25 -7.85
N ARG A 248 -10.75 5.38 -7.47
CA ARG A 248 -11.60 6.20 -8.31
C ARG A 248 -10.76 7.33 -8.89
N PHE A 249 -10.98 7.63 -10.16
CA PHE A 249 -10.34 8.73 -10.87
C PHE A 249 -11.39 9.53 -11.60
N HIS A 250 -11.35 10.85 -11.47
CA HIS A 250 -12.11 11.78 -12.30
C HIS A 250 -11.18 12.33 -13.39
N VAL A 251 -11.66 12.43 -14.63
CA VAL A 251 -10.84 12.75 -15.80
C VAL A 251 -11.42 14.00 -16.47
N PRO A 252 -11.17 15.20 -15.91
CA PRO A 252 -11.89 16.42 -16.30
C PRO A 252 -11.70 16.75 -17.79
N ASP A 253 -10.51 16.47 -18.34
CA ASP A 253 -10.15 16.69 -19.74
C ASP A 253 -10.53 15.53 -20.66
N LEU A 254 -11.25 14.49 -20.18
CA LEU A 254 -11.68 13.37 -21.02
C LEU A 254 -12.54 13.86 -22.19
N ASP A 255 -12.06 13.60 -23.39
CA ASP A 255 -12.68 13.93 -24.66
C ASP A 255 -12.24 12.93 -25.73
N PHE A 256 -13.07 11.92 -25.99
CA PHE A 256 -12.77 10.91 -27.00
C PHE A 256 -12.79 11.43 -28.45
N SER A 257 -13.18 12.68 -28.68
CA SER A 257 -13.02 13.32 -30.00
C SER A 257 -11.61 13.90 -30.19
N ASN A 258 -10.86 14.13 -29.11
CA ASN A 258 -9.50 14.64 -29.15
C ASN A 258 -8.52 13.59 -29.70
N PRO A 259 -7.80 13.85 -30.82
CA PRO A 259 -6.84 12.92 -31.39
C PRO A 259 -5.70 12.51 -30.44
N MET A 260 -5.33 13.38 -29.49
CA MET A 260 -4.28 13.08 -28.50
C MET A 260 -4.71 12.01 -27.49
N GLN A 261 -6.02 11.77 -27.34
CA GLN A 261 -6.57 10.72 -26.47
C GLN A 261 -6.90 9.44 -27.24
N ALA A 262 -6.44 9.30 -28.49
CA ALA A 262 -6.69 8.11 -29.30
C ALA A 262 -6.24 6.79 -28.62
N PRO A 263 -5.10 6.71 -27.91
CA PRO A 263 -4.71 5.50 -27.17
C PRO A 263 -5.71 5.16 -26.05
N LEU A 264 -6.11 6.16 -25.25
CA LEU A 264 -7.09 5.99 -24.18
C LEU A 264 -8.45 5.54 -24.73
N ARG A 265 -8.92 6.18 -25.81
CA ARG A 265 -10.12 5.77 -26.55
C ARG A 265 -10.01 4.32 -27.03
N LYS A 266 -8.86 3.90 -27.54
CA LYS A 266 -8.65 2.53 -28.03
C LYS A 266 -8.79 1.48 -26.91
N ALA A 267 -8.31 1.75 -25.69
CA ALA A 267 -8.58 0.83 -24.57
C ALA A 267 -10.03 0.90 -24.10
N LEU A 268 -10.53 2.13 -23.87
CA LEU A 268 -11.81 2.34 -23.19
C LEU A 268 -13.04 2.21 -24.11
N LYS A 269 -12.86 2.23 -25.44
CA LYS A 269 -13.95 2.21 -26.44
C LYS A 269 -13.68 1.25 -27.62
N LYS A 270 -13.21 0.03 -27.35
CA LYS A 270 -13.23 -1.07 -28.37
C LYS A 270 -14.65 -1.33 -28.91
N PRO A 271 -14.84 -1.48 -30.23
CA PRO A 271 -16.11 -1.89 -30.84
C PRO A 271 -16.41 -3.38 -30.55
N GLY A 272 -17.69 -3.74 -30.36
CA GLY A 272 -18.13 -5.11 -30.12
C GLY A 272 -19.32 -5.23 -29.17
N ALA A 273 -19.76 -6.46 -28.89
CA ALA A 273 -20.84 -6.74 -27.94
C ALA A 273 -20.49 -6.27 -26.52
N VAL A 274 -21.50 -5.85 -25.75
CA VAL A 274 -21.38 -5.36 -24.36
C VAL A 274 -21.03 -6.55 -23.45
N THR A 275 -19.75 -6.89 -23.41
CA THR A 275 -19.14 -7.95 -22.60
C THR A 275 -17.87 -7.36 -21.96
N TYR A 276 -16.74 -8.05 -22.08
CA TYR A 276 -15.45 -7.59 -21.58
C TYR A 276 -14.54 -7.20 -22.74
N SER A 277 -13.92 -6.04 -22.63
CA SER A 277 -12.76 -5.69 -23.46
C SER A 277 -11.48 -5.92 -22.67
N TYR A 278 -10.38 -6.18 -23.35
CA TYR A 278 -9.07 -6.37 -22.72
C TYR A 278 -8.07 -5.45 -23.38
N PHE A 279 -7.13 -4.89 -22.62
CA PHE A 279 -5.95 -4.23 -23.19
C PHE A 279 -4.69 -4.75 -22.51
N GLU A 280 -3.58 -4.72 -23.24
CA GLU A 280 -2.24 -4.95 -22.71
C GLU A 280 -1.46 -3.64 -22.72
N SER A 281 -0.58 -3.47 -21.73
CA SER A 281 0.30 -2.29 -21.62
C SER A 281 1.17 -2.06 -22.85
N ASP A 282 1.51 -3.16 -23.54
CA ASP A 282 2.47 -3.16 -24.64
C ASP A 282 1.85 -2.59 -25.94
N ASP A 283 0.52 -2.41 -25.97
CA ASP A 283 -0.20 -1.79 -27.09
C ASP A 283 0.08 -0.28 -27.21
N TRP A 284 0.65 0.36 -26.17
CA TRP A 284 0.83 1.80 -26.09
C TRP A 284 2.32 2.15 -26.15
N GLU A 285 2.78 2.64 -27.30
CA GLU A 285 4.12 3.25 -27.42
C GLU A 285 4.35 4.18 -26.22
N ARG A 286 5.45 3.97 -25.50
CA ARG A 286 5.80 4.59 -24.20
C ARG A 286 5.49 6.08 -24.15
N ALA A 287 4.23 6.43 -23.90
CA ALA A 287 3.78 7.77 -23.60
C ALA A 287 4.10 8.04 -22.12
N VAL A 288 5.40 8.12 -21.81
CA VAL A 288 5.89 8.47 -20.48
C VAL A 288 6.35 9.92 -20.55
N THR A 289 5.53 10.83 -20.06
CA THR A 289 5.97 12.20 -19.77
C THR A 289 6.61 12.23 -18.38
N ASP A 290 7.61 13.08 -18.19
CA ASP A 290 8.41 13.17 -16.95
C ASP A 290 7.59 13.46 -15.67
N ASN A 291 6.33 13.91 -15.79
CA ASN A 291 5.42 14.19 -14.67
C ASN A 291 4.88 12.94 -13.94
N ALA A 292 4.98 11.74 -14.55
CA ALA A 292 4.45 10.48 -13.99
C ALA A 292 5.32 9.85 -12.88
N ARG A 293 6.47 10.44 -12.54
CA ARG A 293 7.45 9.89 -11.58
C ARG A 293 7.43 10.51 -10.19
N THR A 294 6.45 11.35 -9.87
CA THR A 294 6.33 11.91 -8.52
C THR A 294 5.97 10.80 -7.50
N PRO A 295 6.64 10.72 -6.33
CA PRO A 295 6.35 9.71 -5.29
C PRO A 295 4.91 9.72 -4.75
N ASP A 296 4.12 10.74 -5.04
CA ASP A 296 2.70 10.85 -4.64
C ASP A 296 1.71 10.68 -5.81
N GLY A 297 2.22 10.46 -7.03
CA GLY A 297 1.41 10.33 -8.23
C GLY A 297 0.64 8.99 -8.30
N PRO A 298 -0.49 8.94 -9.04
CA PRO A 298 -1.29 7.71 -9.19
C PRO A 298 -0.48 6.54 -9.76
N VAL A 299 0.54 6.81 -10.56
CA VAL A 299 1.50 5.82 -11.10
C VAL A 299 2.37 5.19 -10.01
N PHE A 300 2.80 5.95 -8.99
CA PHE A 300 3.58 5.44 -7.86
C PHE A 300 2.74 4.61 -6.89
N LYS A 301 1.48 5.03 -6.65
CA LYS A 301 0.52 4.24 -5.86
C LYS A 301 0.27 2.88 -6.50
N MET A 302 0.15 2.83 -7.81
CA MET A 302 -0.09 1.58 -8.54
C MET A 302 1.18 0.73 -8.71
N SER A 303 2.37 1.33 -8.82
CA SER A 303 3.65 0.59 -8.81
C SER A 303 3.93 -0.11 -7.47
N THR A 304 3.47 0.47 -6.35
CA THR A 304 3.56 -0.14 -5.01
C THR A 304 2.57 -1.30 -4.84
N ILE A 305 1.40 -1.23 -5.50
CA ILE A 305 0.45 -2.37 -5.60
C ILE A 305 1.04 -3.47 -6.49
N LYS A 306 1.64 -3.09 -7.64
CA LYS A 306 2.36 -3.99 -8.56
C LYS A 306 3.47 -4.77 -7.85
N GLN A 307 4.30 -4.10 -7.05
CA GLN A 307 5.41 -4.74 -6.34
C GLN A 307 4.91 -5.75 -5.28
N ARG A 308 3.84 -5.43 -4.55
CA ARG A 308 3.20 -6.35 -3.59
C ARG A 308 2.59 -7.58 -4.28
N ARG A 309 1.95 -7.39 -5.45
CA ARG A 309 1.37 -8.49 -6.24
C ARG A 309 2.42 -9.40 -6.87
N HIS A 310 3.50 -8.84 -7.42
CA HIS A 310 4.61 -9.65 -7.95
C HIS A 310 5.16 -10.55 -6.85
N GLN A 311 5.33 -10.02 -5.63
CA GLN A 311 5.82 -10.79 -4.50
C GLN A 311 4.80 -11.83 -3.99
N GLN A 312 3.50 -11.52 -3.96
CA GLN A 312 2.46 -12.46 -3.51
C GLN A 312 2.17 -13.56 -4.54
N ALA A 313 2.12 -13.23 -5.84
CA ALA A 313 1.94 -14.19 -6.92
C ALA A 313 3.16 -15.11 -7.06
N PHE A 314 4.37 -14.55 -6.98
CA PHE A 314 5.62 -15.32 -6.93
C PHE A 314 5.62 -16.28 -5.74
N ARG A 315 5.25 -15.80 -4.55
CA ARG A 315 5.13 -16.64 -3.36
C ARG A 315 4.15 -17.79 -3.57
N ALA A 316 2.96 -17.51 -4.09
CA ALA A 316 1.95 -18.54 -4.35
C ALA A 316 2.45 -19.58 -5.37
N ALA A 317 3.10 -19.14 -6.45
CA ALA A 317 3.64 -20.00 -7.49
C ALA A 317 4.77 -20.91 -6.97
N VAL A 318 5.72 -20.34 -6.22
CA VAL A 318 6.81 -21.07 -5.57
C VAL A 318 6.25 -22.10 -4.60
N PHE A 319 5.28 -21.74 -3.76
CA PHE A 319 4.71 -22.64 -2.75
C PHE A 319 3.86 -23.76 -3.38
N ALA A 320 3.16 -23.47 -4.48
CA ALA A 320 2.43 -24.49 -5.23
C ALA A 320 3.37 -25.54 -5.85
N ARG A 321 4.55 -25.12 -6.30
CA ARG A 321 5.55 -26.01 -6.91
C ARG A 321 6.35 -26.81 -5.88
N HIS A 322 6.83 -26.13 -4.85
CA HIS A 322 7.83 -26.65 -3.92
C HIS A 322 7.24 -27.12 -2.58
N GLY A 323 5.95 -26.90 -2.37
CA GLY A 323 5.29 -27.14 -1.09
C GLY A 323 5.51 -26.01 -0.09
N LYS A 324 4.84 -26.10 1.05
CA LYS A 324 4.86 -25.09 2.12
C LYS A 324 5.85 -25.48 3.23
N ALA A 325 7.07 -25.79 2.86
CA ALA A 325 8.14 -26.10 3.81
C ALA A 325 9.46 -25.48 3.35
N CYS A 326 10.22 -24.92 4.29
CA CYS A 326 11.56 -24.40 4.01
C CYS A 326 12.44 -25.51 3.43
N MET A 327 13.04 -25.27 2.26
CA MET A 327 13.90 -26.27 1.59
C MET A 327 15.09 -26.71 2.45
N VAL A 328 15.62 -25.82 3.29
CA VAL A 328 16.78 -26.10 4.14
C VAL A 328 16.39 -26.74 5.48
N THR A 329 15.42 -26.17 6.20
CA THR A 329 15.08 -26.59 7.58
C THR A 329 13.91 -27.55 7.66
N GLN A 330 13.16 -27.72 6.58
CA GLN A 330 11.87 -28.41 6.54
C GLN A 330 10.81 -27.81 7.49
N CYS A 331 11.03 -26.59 8.00
CA CYS A 331 10.02 -25.86 8.76
C CYS A 331 8.79 -25.60 7.88
N ASN A 332 7.61 -26.01 8.35
CA ASN A 332 6.34 -25.92 7.62
C ASN A 332 5.35 -24.90 8.22
N VAL A 333 5.83 -24.04 9.13
CA VAL A 333 5.05 -22.92 9.66
C VAL A 333 5.03 -21.81 8.61
N GLU A 334 3.91 -21.67 7.90
CA GLU A 334 3.79 -20.82 6.71
C GLU A 334 4.14 -19.33 6.99
N GLU A 335 3.83 -18.85 8.19
CA GLU A 335 4.11 -17.49 8.66
C GLU A 335 5.61 -17.22 8.83
N LEU A 336 6.44 -18.25 8.93
CA LEU A 336 7.90 -18.14 9.02
C LEU A 336 8.59 -18.33 7.67
N LEU A 337 7.84 -18.59 6.60
CA LEU A 337 8.38 -18.82 5.25
C LEU A 337 8.27 -17.58 4.38
N GLU A 338 9.22 -17.42 3.48
CA GLU A 338 9.27 -16.48 2.37
C GLU A 338 9.62 -17.23 1.08
N ALA A 339 9.23 -16.68 -0.08
CA ALA A 339 9.71 -17.19 -1.36
C ALA A 339 10.98 -16.43 -1.72
N ALA A 340 12.11 -17.12 -1.64
CA ALA A 340 13.43 -16.58 -1.94
C ALA A 340 13.74 -16.76 -3.42
N HIS A 341 14.33 -15.74 -4.07
CA HIS A 341 14.77 -15.84 -5.45
C HIS A 341 16.12 -16.57 -5.52
N LEU A 342 16.31 -17.45 -6.50
CA LEU A 342 17.60 -18.08 -6.75
C LEU A 342 18.55 -17.10 -7.48
N ALA A 343 19.83 -17.12 -7.11
CA ALA A 343 20.87 -16.30 -7.73
C ALA A 343 20.98 -16.54 -9.25
N GLY A 344 21.04 -15.47 -10.04
CA GLY A 344 21.13 -15.51 -11.51
C GLY A 344 19.79 -15.38 -12.27
N SER A 345 18.67 -15.28 -11.55
CA SER A 345 17.35 -15.04 -12.15
C SER A 345 17.14 -13.56 -12.46
N ASN A 346 16.68 -13.21 -13.68
CA ASN A 346 16.49 -11.82 -14.11
C ASN A 346 15.10 -11.29 -13.72
N TRP A 347 14.84 -11.20 -12.40
CA TRP A 347 13.52 -10.95 -11.80
C TRP A 347 13.01 -9.50 -11.98
N GLN A 348 13.88 -8.57 -12.36
CA GLN A 348 13.55 -7.14 -12.54
C GLN A 348 12.75 -6.87 -13.82
N ASP A 349 12.73 -7.82 -14.76
CA ASP A 349 12.06 -7.71 -16.07
C ASP A 349 10.68 -8.39 -16.11
N GLY A 350 10.17 -8.93 -14.99
CA GLY A 350 8.82 -9.47 -14.87
C GLY A 350 8.68 -11.00 -14.94
N ASP A 351 9.79 -11.73 -15.12
CA ASP A 351 9.83 -13.20 -15.13
C ASP A 351 9.83 -13.81 -13.71
N ASN A 352 8.64 -13.85 -13.10
CA ASN A 352 8.39 -14.45 -11.78
C ASN A 352 7.85 -15.89 -11.89
N THR A 353 8.53 -16.76 -12.63
CA THR A 353 8.15 -18.18 -12.70
C THR A 353 8.51 -18.91 -11.40
N ALA A 354 7.76 -19.94 -11.06
CA ALA A 354 8.01 -20.75 -9.85
C ALA A 354 9.39 -21.41 -9.83
N ASP A 355 10.05 -21.55 -10.99
CA ASP A 355 11.40 -22.11 -11.13
C ASP A 355 12.50 -21.19 -10.61
N HIS A 356 12.22 -19.89 -10.46
CA HIS A 356 13.18 -18.90 -10.02
C HIS A 356 13.21 -18.72 -8.50
N GLY A 357 12.47 -19.53 -7.74
CA GLY A 357 12.45 -19.39 -6.29
C GLY A 357 12.16 -20.65 -5.52
N ILE A 358 12.48 -20.59 -4.23
CA ILE A 358 12.28 -21.67 -3.28
C ILE A 358 11.70 -21.13 -1.97
N PRO A 359 10.88 -21.91 -1.25
CA PRO A 359 10.45 -21.54 0.09
C PRO A 359 11.64 -21.61 1.05
N LEU A 360 11.95 -20.50 1.72
CA LEU A 360 12.95 -20.41 2.78
C LEU A 360 12.37 -19.82 4.04
N ARG A 361 12.90 -20.23 5.19
CA ARG A 361 12.59 -19.57 6.46
C ARG A 361 13.19 -18.16 6.44
N VAL A 362 12.48 -17.17 6.99
CA VAL A 362 12.83 -15.72 6.89
C VAL A 362 14.29 -15.43 7.28
N ASP A 363 14.80 -16.11 8.30
CA ASP A 363 16.18 -15.97 8.78
C ASP A 363 17.21 -16.50 7.77
N ILE A 364 16.96 -17.68 7.18
CA ILE A 364 17.79 -18.31 6.15
C ILE A 364 17.73 -17.51 4.84
N HIS A 365 16.54 -17.01 4.46
CA HIS A 365 16.39 -16.16 3.28
C HIS A 365 17.26 -14.91 3.39
N ARG A 366 17.22 -14.22 4.53
CA ARG A 366 18.08 -13.03 4.77
C ARG A 366 19.57 -13.36 4.75
N ALA A 367 19.96 -14.53 5.25
CA ALA A 367 21.36 -14.97 5.19
C ALA A 367 21.79 -15.28 3.75
N TYR A 368 20.92 -15.91 2.95
CA TYR A 368 21.14 -16.19 1.54
C TYR A 368 21.28 -14.89 0.72
N ASP A 369 20.36 -13.94 0.87
CA ASP A 369 20.38 -12.65 0.14
C ASP A 369 21.63 -11.81 0.46
N ARG A 370 22.17 -11.96 1.68
CA ARG A 370 23.39 -11.28 2.12
C ARG A 370 24.67 -12.02 1.76
N GLY A 371 24.56 -13.18 1.11
CA GLY A 371 25.71 -14.02 0.75
C GLY A 371 26.40 -14.69 1.94
N LEU A 372 25.74 -14.76 3.11
CA LEU A 372 26.28 -15.44 4.30
C LEU A 372 26.11 -16.96 4.24
N LEU A 373 25.28 -17.45 3.32
CA LEU A 373 25.22 -18.85 2.91
C LEU A 373 24.90 -18.93 1.42
N THR A 374 25.31 -20.01 0.76
CA THR A 374 24.88 -20.34 -0.60
C THR A 374 24.26 -21.73 -0.64
N LEU A 375 23.50 -22.00 -1.71
CA LEU A 375 22.82 -23.27 -1.92
C LEU A 375 23.28 -23.91 -3.23
N ASP A 376 23.49 -25.22 -3.21
CA ASP A 376 23.78 -26.01 -4.40
C ASP A 376 22.52 -26.25 -5.26
N ARG A 377 22.69 -27.01 -6.35
CA ARG A 377 21.58 -27.37 -7.28
C ARG A 377 20.50 -28.25 -6.64
N ASN A 378 20.77 -28.85 -5.49
CA ASN A 378 19.82 -29.65 -4.72
C ASN A 378 19.23 -28.86 -3.54
N HIS A 379 19.45 -27.54 -3.49
CA HIS A 379 19.05 -26.63 -2.41
C HIS A 379 19.67 -26.96 -1.04
N GLN A 380 20.87 -27.56 -1.05
CA GLN A 380 21.65 -27.84 0.16
C GLN A 380 22.68 -26.74 0.39
N ILE A 381 22.99 -26.44 1.65
CA ILE A 381 24.02 -25.46 2.01
C ILE A 381 25.40 -25.98 1.56
N ASP A 382 26.02 -25.32 0.59
CA ASP A 382 27.38 -25.61 0.10
C ASP A 382 28.43 -24.62 0.63
N HIS A 383 28.01 -23.41 0.97
CA HIS A 383 28.79 -22.43 1.73
C HIS A 383 27.97 -21.90 2.90
N LEU A 384 28.62 -21.72 4.05
CA LEU A 384 28.06 -21.06 5.22
C LEU A 384 29.17 -20.31 5.93
N ASP A 385 28.95 -19.02 6.16
CA ASP A 385 29.87 -18.13 6.88
C ASP A 385 30.12 -18.65 8.29
N ALA A 386 31.37 -18.55 8.78
CA ALA A 386 31.77 -19.07 10.08
C ALA A 386 30.97 -18.46 11.25
N THR A 387 30.46 -17.23 11.10
CA THR A 387 29.63 -16.57 12.11
C THR A 387 28.25 -17.22 12.29
N LEU A 388 27.82 -18.04 11.32
CA LEU A 388 26.51 -18.71 11.28
C LEU A 388 26.60 -20.21 11.61
N GLU A 389 27.80 -20.72 11.90
CA GLU A 389 28.06 -22.15 12.10
C GLU A 389 27.28 -22.73 13.28
N GLU A 390 27.23 -22.02 14.41
CA GLU A 390 26.54 -22.47 15.62
C GLU A 390 25.02 -22.61 15.38
N GLN A 391 24.44 -21.69 14.61
CA GLN A 391 22.99 -21.61 14.40
C GLN A 391 22.52 -22.55 13.27
N TYR A 392 23.30 -22.65 12.19
CA TYR A 392 22.88 -23.31 10.95
C TYR A 392 23.78 -24.45 10.47
N GLY A 393 24.91 -24.72 11.14
CA GLY A 393 25.83 -25.80 10.75
C GLY A 393 25.18 -27.17 10.71
N GLN A 394 24.15 -27.40 11.53
CA GLN A 394 23.33 -28.62 11.55
C GLN A 394 22.55 -28.87 10.24
N TYR A 395 22.34 -27.85 9.40
CA TYR A 395 21.64 -27.97 8.11
C TYR A 395 22.58 -28.16 6.93
N ARG A 396 23.90 -28.22 7.15
CA ARG A 396 24.83 -28.67 6.11
C ARG A 396 24.57 -30.14 5.79
N TYR A 397 24.67 -30.48 4.50
CA TYR A 397 24.52 -31.86 4.07
C TYR A 397 25.54 -32.77 4.77
N ARG A 398 25.05 -33.84 5.42
CA ARG A 398 25.86 -34.99 5.79
C ARG A 398 25.71 -36.03 4.67
N PRO A 399 26.79 -36.43 3.98
CA PRO A 399 26.75 -37.60 3.13
C PRO A 399 26.24 -38.79 3.95
N LEU A 400 25.26 -39.54 3.43
CA LEU A 400 24.97 -40.86 3.94
C LEU A 400 26.25 -41.69 3.82
N ASP A 401 26.84 -42.10 4.95
CA ASP A 401 27.95 -43.04 4.96
C ASP A 401 27.55 -44.29 4.18
N ARG A 402 28.10 -44.43 2.97
CA ARG A 402 28.11 -45.70 2.24
C ARG A 402 29.19 -46.59 2.87
N HIS A 403 28.92 -47.10 4.07
CA HIS A 403 29.62 -48.26 4.62
C HIS A 403 28.69 -49.48 4.60
N VAL A 404 28.72 -50.21 3.47
CA VAL A 404 29.34 -51.55 3.28
C VAL A 404 28.51 -52.70 3.86
N THR A 405 28.04 -53.56 2.96
CA THR A 405 28.18 -55.01 3.15
C THR A 405 28.69 -55.63 1.84
N LYS A 406 30.02 -55.73 1.74
CA LYS A 406 30.65 -56.93 1.18
C LYS A 406 30.74 -57.91 2.34
N THR A 407 30.08 -59.05 2.25
CA THR A 407 30.50 -60.29 2.91
C THR A 407 29.78 -61.46 2.24
N ASN A 408 30.61 -62.30 1.61
CA ASN A 408 30.47 -63.67 1.09
C ASN A 408 29.09 -64.27 0.82
#